data_AF-A0A810N556-F1
#
_entry.id   AF-A0A810N556-F1
#
_cell.length_a   1.000
_cell.length_b   1.000
_cell.length_c   1.000
_cell.angle_alpha   90.00
_cell.angle_beta   90.00
_cell.angle_gamma   90.00
#
_symmetry.space_group_name_H-M   'P 1'
#
loop_
_entity.id
_entity.type
_entity.pdbx_description
1 polymer ?
#
loop_
_entity_poly.entity_id
_entity_poly.type
_entity_poly.pdbx_seq_one_letter_code
_entity_poly.pdbx_strand_id
1 'polypeptide(L)'
;MLGERIAEAVQRHVARPGEQVVGHVVHPDTIAVKTTGDTYFADPADWSIAGHPGVEAAYRVVVDGMMDNFVITYGLLAPAGGGEVLLLNELAVLRDLPRRLGAPVEPLAYAELLAELCSGPALDQPVVRPMAATTRHRAGWLIRDVAQLRERYPEVDPDLVAPPVVRADPPAAEFYSHNYVLHHAVSGLGIYRWTVELPPDGPARWERQVVVAELPVRPWLHQGPGADPTG
;
A
#
# COMPACT_ATOMS: atom_id res chain seq x y z
N MET A 1 18.43 1.83 16.82
CA MET A 1 17.04 1.55 17.28
C MET A 1 16.10 1.50 16.06
N LEU A 2 14.91 0.89 16.14
CA LEU A 2 13.99 0.77 14.99
C LEU A 2 13.68 2.15 14.37
N GLY A 3 13.42 3.17 15.18
CA GLY A 3 13.17 4.54 14.70
C GLY A 3 14.29 5.12 13.83
N GLU A 4 15.56 4.88 14.21
CA GLU A 4 16.72 5.32 13.41
C GLU A 4 16.79 4.57 12.08
N ARG A 5 16.54 3.25 12.08
CA ARG A 5 16.51 2.45 10.85
C ARG A 5 15.41 2.90 9.90
N ILE A 6 14.25 3.30 10.41
CA ILE A 6 13.16 3.87 9.61
C ILE A 6 13.56 5.23 9.05
N ALA A 7 14.16 6.11 9.86
CA ALA A 7 14.63 7.41 9.38
C ALA A 7 15.73 7.27 8.29
N GLU A 8 16.65 6.33 8.45
CA GLU A 8 17.65 5.98 7.43
C GLU A 8 17.01 5.44 6.14
N ALA A 9 15.99 4.60 6.27
CA ALA A 9 15.26 4.08 5.12
C ALA A 9 14.51 5.18 4.37
N VAL A 10 13.91 6.12 5.10
CA VAL A 10 13.29 7.32 4.51
C VAL A 10 14.34 8.13 3.74
N GLN A 11 15.50 8.43 4.34
CA GLN A 11 16.59 9.13 3.66
C GLN A 11 17.02 8.44 2.36
N ARG A 12 17.16 7.11 2.40
CA ARG A 12 17.74 6.34 1.30
C ARG A 12 16.77 6.13 0.15
N HIS A 13 15.50 5.87 0.46
CA HIS A 13 14.55 5.33 -0.51
C HIS A 13 13.35 6.25 -0.79
N VAL A 14 12.97 7.11 0.15
CA VAL A 14 11.69 7.84 0.10
C VAL A 14 11.90 9.33 -0.12
N ALA A 15 12.92 9.91 0.53
CA ALA A 15 13.25 11.31 0.43
C ALA A 15 13.54 11.71 -1.02
N ARG A 16 13.05 12.88 -1.44
CA ARG A 16 13.27 13.37 -2.80
C ARG A 16 14.77 13.59 -3.06
N PRO A 17 15.25 13.47 -4.31
CA PRO A 17 16.64 13.75 -4.64
C PRO A 17 17.09 15.13 -4.13
N GLY A 18 18.16 15.16 -3.35
CA GLY A 18 18.71 16.37 -2.73
C GLY A 18 18.15 16.69 -1.34
N GLU A 19 17.09 16.03 -0.88
CA GLU A 19 16.64 16.16 0.50
C GLU A 19 17.56 15.42 1.47
N GLN A 20 17.74 16.01 2.66
CA GLN A 20 18.50 15.42 3.75
C GLN A 20 17.62 15.33 5.00
N VAL A 21 17.64 14.19 5.68
CA VAL A 21 17.01 14.00 6.98
C VAL A 21 17.76 14.86 8.00
N VAL A 22 17.05 15.80 8.61
CA VAL A 22 17.59 16.72 9.62
C VAL A 22 17.19 16.34 11.04
N GLY A 23 16.26 15.39 11.18
CA GLY A 23 15.85 14.84 12.47
C GLY A 23 14.70 13.86 12.36
N HIS A 24 14.45 13.13 13.44
CA HIS A 24 13.25 12.30 13.58
C HIS A 24 12.75 12.34 15.02
N VAL A 25 11.45 12.12 15.18
CA VAL A 25 10.78 12.01 16.49
C VAL A 25 9.98 10.72 16.50
N VAL A 26 10.20 9.90 17.53
CA VAL A 26 9.46 8.67 17.74
C VAL A 26 8.31 8.94 18.72
N HIS A 27 7.09 8.78 18.24
CA HIS A 27 5.88 8.73 19.05
C HIS A 27 5.42 7.27 19.22
N PRO A 28 4.50 6.97 20.14
CA PRO A 28 3.98 5.61 20.32
C PRO A 28 3.41 5.00 19.05
N ASP A 29 2.72 5.80 18.23
CA ASP A 29 1.95 5.32 17.08
C ASP A 29 2.50 5.80 15.74
N THR A 30 3.59 6.59 15.73
CA THR A 30 4.14 7.17 14.50
C THR A 30 5.61 7.55 14.66
N ILE A 31 6.37 7.49 13.58
CA ILE A 31 7.71 8.06 13.49
C ILE A 31 7.66 9.21 12.49
N ALA A 32 7.82 10.43 13.00
CA ALA A 32 7.92 11.61 12.16
C ALA A 32 9.38 11.83 11.76
N VAL A 33 9.67 11.79 10.46
CA VAL A 33 10.99 12.02 9.88
C VAL A 33 10.99 13.35 9.14
N LYS A 34 11.78 14.31 9.62
CA LYS A 34 11.88 15.63 9.03
C LYS A 34 13.06 15.67 8.07
N THR A 35 12.83 16.07 6.82
CA THR A 35 13.89 16.39 5.86
C THR A 35 14.04 17.90 5.70
N THR A 36 15.00 18.31 4.87
CA THR A 36 15.15 19.71 4.44
C THR A 36 13.98 20.23 3.61
N GLY A 37 13.18 19.34 3.01
CA GLY A 37 12.05 19.70 2.15
C GLY A 37 10.70 19.44 2.82
N ASP A 38 10.49 18.23 3.33
CA ASP A 38 9.19 17.74 3.77
C ASP A 38 9.25 17.04 5.14
N THR A 39 8.07 16.71 5.68
CA THR A 39 7.93 15.80 6.82
C THR A 39 7.23 14.53 6.38
N TYR A 40 7.86 13.40 6.67
CA TYR A 40 7.36 12.06 6.37
C TYR A 40 6.84 11.44 7.67
N PHE A 41 5.63 10.89 7.64
CA PHE A 41 5.04 10.20 8.78
C PHE A 41 5.02 8.71 8.50
N ALA A 42 5.71 7.93 9.32
CA ALA A 42 5.76 6.49 9.24
C ALA A 42 4.90 5.89 10.35
N ASP A 43 3.70 5.45 10.01
CA ASP A 43 2.75 4.82 10.93
C ASP A 43 2.87 3.29 10.80
N PRO A 44 2.76 2.51 11.89
CA PRO A 44 2.68 1.06 11.80
C PRO A 44 1.58 0.64 10.81
N ALA A 45 1.93 -0.21 9.86
CA ALA A 45 0.98 -0.71 8.89
C ALA A 45 0.19 -1.90 9.46
N ASP A 46 -1.10 -1.90 9.19
CA ASP A 46 -2.07 -2.94 9.53
C ASP A 46 -2.11 -4.08 8.49
N TRP A 47 -1.04 -4.23 7.71
CA TRP A 47 -0.91 -5.32 6.74
C TRP A 47 -0.75 -6.67 7.43
N SER A 48 -1.37 -7.70 6.88
CA SER A 48 -1.25 -9.08 7.39
C SER A 48 0.21 -9.55 7.40
N ILE A 49 1.05 -9.03 6.51
CA ILE A 49 2.49 -9.36 6.46
C ILE A 49 3.23 -8.96 7.75
N ALA A 50 2.72 -8.00 8.53
CA ALA A 50 3.35 -7.60 9.79
C ALA A 50 3.38 -8.74 10.84
N GLY A 51 2.47 -9.71 10.73
CA GLY A 51 2.46 -10.90 11.58
C GLY A 51 3.36 -12.04 11.09
N HIS A 52 4.06 -11.87 9.96
CA HIS A 52 4.93 -12.90 9.41
C HIS A 52 6.22 -13.04 10.26
N PRO A 53 6.69 -14.27 10.56
CA PRO A 53 7.84 -14.48 11.46
C PRO A 53 9.16 -13.86 10.99
N GLY A 54 9.31 -13.64 9.68
CA GLY A 54 10.43 -12.93 9.07
C GLY A 54 10.34 -11.40 9.14
N VAL A 55 9.33 -10.83 9.80
CA VAL A 55 9.06 -9.38 9.87
C VAL A 55 9.16 -8.91 11.32
N GLU A 56 9.96 -7.87 11.55
CA GLU A 56 10.03 -7.17 12.84
C GLU A 56 8.95 -6.10 12.94
N ALA A 57 8.78 -5.31 11.87
CA ALA A 57 7.78 -4.27 11.78
C ALA A 57 7.48 -3.92 10.32
N ALA A 58 6.28 -3.42 10.05
CA ALA A 58 5.89 -2.85 8.77
C ALA A 58 5.32 -1.44 8.99
N TYR A 59 5.66 -0.51 8.10
CA TYR A 59 5.27 0.88 8.21
C TYR A 59 4.70 1.39 6.89
N ARG A 60 3.62 2.15 7.01
CA ARG A 60 3.07 2.98 5.95
C ARG A 60 3.67 4.37 6.12
N VAL A 61 4.45 4.80 5.14
CA VAL A 61 5.05 6.14 5.12
C VAL A 61 4.22 7.02 4.21
N VAL A 62 3.75 8.15 4.75
CA VAL A 62 3.07 9.18 3.99
C VAL A 62 3.90 10.46 3.98
N VAL A 63 3.99 11.11 2.83
CA VAL A 63 4.50 12.47 2.71
C VAL A 63 3.33 13.39 2.39
N ASP A 64 3.18 14.42 3.21
CA ASP A 64 2.11 15.39 3.06
C ASP A 64 2.51 16.45 2.02
N GLY A 65 2.03 16.28 0.79
CA GLY A 65 2.18 17.26 -0.27
C GLY A 65 1.12 18.34 -0.17
N MET A 66 0.99 19.01 0.99
CA MET A 66 -0.09 19.99 1.26
C MET A 66 -0.27 21.03 0.14
N MET A 67 0.82 21.45 -0.49
CA MET A 67 0.78 22.45 -1.58
C MET A 67 0.15 21.91 -2.87
N ASP A 68 0.23 20.60 -3.10
CA ASP A 68 -0.24 19.96 -4.32
C ASP A 68 -1.52 19.13 -4.12
N ASN A 69 -2.13 19.19 -2.92
CA ASN A 69 -3.35 18.48 -2.55
C ASN A 69 -3.30 16.95 -2.78
N PHE A 70 -2.12 16.35 -2.66
CA PHE A 70 -1.95 14.91 -2.73
C PHE A 70 -1.08 14.37 -1.60
N VAL A 71 -1.29 13.09 -1.29
CA VAL A 71 -0.48 12.29 -0.37
C VAL A 71 0.16 11.18 -1.18
N ILE A 72 1.48 11.04 -1.08
CA ILE A 72 2.21 9.90 -1.67
C ILE A 72 2.40 8.85 -0.58
N THR A 73 2.09 7.60 -0.91
CA THR A 73 2.19 6.47 0.04
C THR A 73 3.32 5.54 -0.34
N TYR A 74 4.16 5.23 0.66
CA TYR A 74 5.22 4.26 0.57
C TYR A 74 5.05 3.17 1.64
N GLY A 75 5.60 1.99 1.39
CA GLY A 75 5.69 0.92 2.36
C GLY A 75 7.11 0.58 2.72
N LEU A 76 7.39 0.52 4.02
CA LEU A 76 8.65 0.05 4.56
C LEU A 76 8.43 -1.24 5.34
N LEU A 77 9.35 -2.19 5.21
CA LEU A 77 9.34 -3.43 5.97
C LEU A 77 10.70 -3.65 6.62
N ALA A 78 10.71 -3.75 7.95
CA ALA A 78 11.88 -4.11 8.74
C ALA A 78 11.93 -5.64 8.90
N PRO A 79 12.95 -6.34 8.37
CA PRO A 79 13.08 -7.79 8.55
C PRO A 79 13.39 -8.17 9.99
N ALA A 80 12.88 -9.33 10.42
CA ALA A 80 13.27 -9.94 11.67
C ALA A 80 14.79 -10.19 11.71
N GLY A 81 15.44 -9.84 12.82
CA GLY A 81 16.90 -9.95 12.98
C GLY A 81 17.69 -8.67 12.68
N GLY A 82 17.02 -7.53 12.46
CA GLY A 82 17.70 -6.23 12.41
C GLY A 82 18.37 -5.89 11.07
N GLY A 83 17.98 -6.57 9.98
CA GLY A 83 18.51 -6.32 8.63
C GLY A 83 18.12 -4.96 8.04
N GLU A 84 18.54 -4.71 6.80
CA GLU A 84 18.14 -3.51 6.06
C GLU A 84 16.61 -3.42 5.91
N VAL A 85 16.05 -2.23 6.15
CA VAL A 85 14.63 -1.94 5.93
C VAL A 85 14.38 -1.86 4.43
N LEU A 86 13.37 -2.61 3.97
CA LEU A 86 13.04 -2.78 2.57
C LEU A 86 11.99 -1.76 2.12
N LEU A 87 12.20 -1.09 0.98
CA LEU A 87 11.16 -0.29 0.30
C LEU A 87 10.25 -1.20 -0.53
N LEU A 88 9.00 -1.35 -0.09
CA LEU A 88 8.00 -2.20 -0.73
C LEU A 88 7.42 -1.60 -2.02
N ASN A 89 7.68 -0.33 -2.34
CA ASN A 89 7.27 0.24 -3.63
C ASN A 89 8.23 -0.15 -4.77
N GLU A 90 9.41 -0.69 -4.46
CA GLU A 90 10.31 -1.21 -5.48
C GLU A 90 9.84 -2.60 -5.93
N LEU A 91 9.39 -2.72 -7.18
CA LEU A 91 8.84 -3.98 -7.71
C LEU A 91 9.82 -5.16 -7.60
N ALA A 92 11.13 -4.90 -7.73
CA ALA A 92 12.16 -5.91 -7.54
C ALA A 92 12.20 -6.42 -6.08
N VAL A 93 12.03 -5.53 -5.10
CA VAL A 93 11.94 -5.87 -3.68
C VAL A 93 10.68 -6.69 -3.40
N LEU A 94 9.52 -6.28 -3.93
CA LEU A 94 8.28 -7.04 -3.79
C LEU A 94 8.40 -8.44 -4.39
N ARG A 95 8.95 -8.56 -5.59
CA ARG A 95 9.15 -9.87 -6.25
C ARG A 95 10.04 -10.80 -5.41
N ASP A 96 11.10 -10.26 -4.83
CA ASP A 96 12.03 -11.02 -4.01
C ASP A 96 11.59 -11.19 -2.55
N LEU A 97 10.45 -10.62 -2.15
CA LEU A 97 10.05 -10.52 -0.75
C LEU A 97 9.97 -11.90 -0.06
N PRO A 98 9.33 -12.95 -0.62
CA PRO A 98 9.26 -14.26 0.05
C PRO A 98 10.65 -14.81 0.40
N ARG A 99 11.61 -14.69 -0.54
CA ARG A 99 13.00 -15.09 -0.33
C ARG A 99 13.70 -14.25 0.75
N ARG A 100 13.46 -12.95 0.78
CA ARG A 100 14.05 -12.02 1.77
C ARG A 100 13.53 -12.28 3.18
N LEU A 101 12.27 -12.70 3.32
CA LEU A 101 11.67 -13.01 4.61
C LEU A 101 12.04 -14.40 5.15
N GLY A 102 12.66 -15.26 4.33
CA GLY A 102 13.18 -16.55 4.75
C GLY A 102 12.13 -17.58 5.17
N ALA A 103 10.84 -17.30 4.94
CA ALA A 103 9.73 -18.22 5.18
C ALA A 103 8.60 -17.97 4.16
N PRO A 104 7.71 -18.95 3.95
CA PRO A 104 6.60 -18.82 3.01
C PRO A 104 5.70 -17.64 3.37
N VAL A 105 5.42 -16.79 2.37
CA VAL A 105 4.47 -15.69 2.49
C VAL A 105 3.08 -16.17 2.13
N GLU A 106 2.10 -15.85 2.97
CA GLU A 106 0.69 -16.14 2.72
C GLU A 106 0.20 -15.34 1.49
N PRO A 107 -0.41 -15.97 0.46
CA PRO A 107 -0.80 -15.27 -0.77
C PRO A 107 -1.71 -14.06 -0.54
N LEU A 108 -2.59 -14.12 0.46
CA LEU A 108 -3.50 -13.02 0.75
C LEU A 108 -2.79 -11.83 1.41
N ALA A 109 -1.78 -12.10 2.26
CA ALA A 109 -0.93 -11.06 2.82
C ALA A 109 -0.11 -10.36 1.72
N TYR A 110 0.38 -11.12 0.73
CA TYR A 110 1.07 -10.55 -0.42
C TYR A 110 0.12 -9.72 -1.31
N ALA A 111 -1.12 -10.20 -1.50
CA ALA A 111 -2.16 -9.48 -2.24
C ALA A 111 -2.49 -8.11 -1.63
N GLU A 112 -2.51 -7.99 -0.29
CA GLU A 112 -2.71 -6.70 0.39
C GLU A 112 -1.62 -5.68 0.04
N LEU A 113 -0.36 -6.11 -0.01
CA LEU A 113 0.76 -5.24 -0.36
C LEU A 113 0.64 -4.73 -1.79
N LEU A 114 0.36 -5.62 -2.74
CA LEU A 114 0.14 -5.24 -4.14
C LEU A 114 -1.06 -4.32 -4.30
N ALA A 115 -2.17 -4.66 -3.63
CA ALA A 115 -3.38 -3.87 -3.69
C ALA A 115 -3.16 -2.44 -3.17
N GLU A 116 -2.40 -2.26 -2.11
CA GLU A 116 -2.16 -0.92 -1.56
C GLU A 116 -1.07 -0.15 -2.28
N LEU A 117 0.06 -0.79 -2.60
CA LEU A 117 1.27 -0.10 -3.06
C LEU A 117 1.44 -0.12 -4.59
N CYS A 118 0.63 -0.90 -5.30
CA CYS A 118 0.75 -1.07 -6.76
C CYS A 118 -0.58 -0.89 -7.52
N SER A 119 -1.65 -0.42 -6.87
CA SER A 119 -2.92 -0.07 -7.54
C SER A 119 -2.94 1.35 -8.12
N GLY A 120 -1.81 1.85 -8.63
CA GLY A 120 -1.77 3.10 -9.38
C GLY A 120 -1.96 2.88 -10.88
N PRO A 121 -2.14 3.95 -11.69
CA PRO A 121 -2.11 3.85 -13.15
C PRO A 121 -0.82 3.17 -13.64
N ALA A 122 0.32 3.54 -13.09
CA ALA A 122 1.61 2.91 -13.30
C ALA A 122 1.98 1.98 -12.13
N LEU A 123 2.66 0.87 -12.41
CA LEU A 123 3.10 -0.11 -11.40
C LEU A 123 4.39 0.31 -10.69
N ASP A 124 5.24 1.05 -11.38
CA ASP A 124 6.58 1.45 -10.95
C ASP A 124 6.61 2.85 -10.29
N GLN A 125 5.44 3.43 -10.04
CA GLN A 125 5.28 4.70 -9.36
C GLN A 125 4.56 4.49 -8.03
N PRO A 126 4.89 5.27 -7.00
CA PRO A 126 4.17 5.19 -5.75
C PRO A 126 2.70 5.59 -5.97
N VAL A 127 1.80 4.98 -5.19
CA VAL A 127 0.38 5.31 -5.28
C VAL A 127 0.16 6.68 -4.64
N VAL A 128 -0.36 7.60 -5.45
CA VAL A 128 -0.72 8.96 -5.06
C VAL A 128 -2.22 8.99 -4.80
N ARG A 129 -2.63 9.57 -3.69
CA ARG A 129 -4.04 9.79 -3.37
C ARG A 129 -4.34 11.25 -3.07
N PRO A 130 -5.59 11.70 -3.23
CA PRO A 130 -5.98 13.08 -2.95
C PRO A 130 -5.90 13.37 -1.45
N MET A 131 -5.46 14.56 -1.04
CA MET A 131 -5.36 14.94 0.38
C MET A 131 -6.71 14.90 1.12
N ALA A 132 -7.83 15.08 0.39
CA ALA A 132 -9.18 14.90 0.94
C ALA A 132 -9.45 13.47 1.44
N ALA A 133 -8.73 12.47 0.92
CA ALA A 133 -8.63 11.15 1.54
C ALA A 133 -7.55 11.25 2.63
N THR A 134 -7.98 11.39 3.88
CA THR A 134 -7.11 11.63 5.05
C THR A 134 -5.92 10.66 5.14
N THR A 135 -4.93 10.99 5.97
CA THR A 135 -3.76 10.11 6.24
C THR A 135 -4.13 8.68 6.65
N ARG A 136 -5.35 8.46 7.15
CA ARG A 136 -5.90 7.16 7.56
C ARG A 136 -6.42 6.29 6.42
N HIS A 137 -6.60 6.82 5.22
CA HIS A 137 -7.10 6.01 4.09
C HIS A 137 -5.97 5.21 3.46
N ARG A 138 -6.19 3.96 3.07
CA ARG A 138 -5.20 3.21 2.28
C ARG A 138 -5.10 3.77 0.86
N ALA A 139 -3.90 3.74 0.29
CA ALA A 139 -3.64 4.28 -1.05
C ALA A 139 -4.31 3.47 -2.16
N GLY A 140 -4.35 2.15 -1.98
CA GLY A 140 -5.18 1.21 -2.71
C GLY A 140 -5.75 0.16 -1.76
N TRP A 141 -6.75 -0.58 -2.24
CA TRP A 141 -7.53 -1.49 -1.41
C TRP A 141 -7.72 -2.83 -2.10
N LEU A 142 -7.54 -3.91 -1.34
CA LEU A 142 -7.94 -5.26 -1.74
C LEU A 142 -9.46 -5.39 -1.61
N ILE A 143 -10.14 -5.80 -2.67
CA ILE A 143 -11.58 -6.07 -2.65
C ILE A 143 -11.79 -7.46 -2.02
N ARG A 144 -12.02 -7.48 -0.70
CA ARG A 144 -12.32 -8.70 0.06
C ARG A 144 -13.79 -9.07 0.01
N ASP A 145 -14.65 -8.05 0.09
CA ASP A 145 -16.10 -8.18 0.12
C ASP A 145 -16.73 -7.26 -0.95
N VAL A 146 -17.38 -7.87 -1.93
CA VAL A 146 -18.05 -7.16 -3.03
C VAL A 146 -19.26 -6.37 -2.53
N ALA A 147 -19.97 -6.86 -1.49
CA ALA A 147 -21.10 -6.14 -0.92
C ALA A 147 -20.63 -4.86 -0.20
N GLN A 148 -19.55 -4.95 0.59
CA GLN A 148 -18.94 -3.78 1.23
C GLN A 148 -18.43 -2.77 0.20
N LEU A 149 -17.81 -3.24 -0.89
CA LEU A 149 -17.39 -2.37 -1.99
C LEU A 149 -18.58 -1.61 -2.59
N ARG A 150 -19.73 -2.27 -2.78
CA ARG A 150 -20.93 -1.66 -3.37
C ARG A 150 -21.67 -0.72 -2.43
N GLU A 151 -21.67 -1.02 -1.13
CA GLU A 151 -22.15 -0.07 -0.13
C GLU A 151 -21.34 1.24 -0.21
N ARG A 152 -20.02 1.08 -0.37
CA ARG A 152 -19.06 2.17 -0.46
C ARG A 152 -19.12 2.92 -1.80
N TYR A 153 -19.27 2.18 -2.91
CA TYR A 153 -19.31 2.68 -4.28
C TYR A 153 -20.48 2.03 -5.05
N PRO A 154 -21.70 2.57 -4.91
CA PRO A 154 -22.89 2.01 -5.55
C PRO A 154 -22.82 1.96 -7.08
N GLU A 155 -21.96 2.78 -7.68
CA GLU A 155 -21.70 2.83 -9.12
C GLU A 155 -20.94 1.59 -9.64
N VAL A 156 -20.30 0.81 -8.77
CA VAL A 156 -19.56 -0.40 -9.18
C VAL A 156 -20.53 -1.51 -9.55
N ASP A 157 -20.40 -2.01 -10.78
CA ASP A 157 -21.05 -3.24 -11.22
C ASP A 157 -20.44 -4.46 -10.49
N PRO A 158 -21.21 -5.21 -9.67
CA PRO A 158 -20.71 -6.39 -8.97
C PRO A 158 -20.11 -7.44 -9.90
N ASP A 159 -20.57 -7.53 -11.14
CA ASP A 159 -20.13 -8.59 -12.07
C ASP A 159 -18.70 -8.34 -12.61
N LEU A 160 -18.14 -7.16 -12.34
CA LEU A 160 -16.76 -6.80 -12.73
C LEU A 160 -15.71 -7.21 -11.69
N VAL A 161 -16.13 -7.63 -10.50
CA VAL A 161 -15.23 -7.92 -9.37
C VAL A 161 -15.64 -9.21 -8.67
N ALA A 162 -14.69 -9.85 -8.00
CA ALA A 162 -14.95 -11.03 -7.19
C ALA A 162 -14.10 -10.99 -5.90
N PRO A 163 -14.54 -11.69 -4.83
CA PRO A 163 -13.69 -11.94 -3.66
C PRO A 163 -12.40 -12.68 -4.05
N PRO A 164 -11.32 -12.58 -3.26
CA PRO A 164 -10.06 -13.23 -3.55
C PRO A 164 -10.19 -14.76 -3.51
N VAL A 165 -9.55 -15.42 -4.47
CA VAL A 165 -9.41 -16.88 -4.52
C VAL A 165 -7.97 -17.23 -4.22
N VAL A 166 -7.74 -18.00 -3.15
CA VAL A 166 -6.41 -18.40 -2.69
C VAL A 166 -6.20 -19.89 -2.87
N ARG A 167 -5.01 -20.28 -3.33
CA ARG A 167 -4.54 -21.67 -3.39
C ARG A 167 -3.28 -21.81 -2.56
N ALA A 168 -3.15 -22.90 -1.82
CA ALA A 168 -2.01 -23.16 -0.95
C ALA A 168 -0.88 -23.95 -1.64
N ASP A 169 -1.19 -24.74 -2.68
CA ASP A 169 -0.21 -25.59 -3.34
C ASP A 169 -0.45 -25.67 -4.87
N PRO A 170 0.38 -25.00 -5.71
CA PRO A 170 1.37 -24.01 -5.29
C PRO A 170 0.69 -22.75 -4.69
N PRO A 171 1.35 -22.01 -3.78
CA PRO A 171 0.79 -20.80 -3.19
C PRO A 171 0.49 -19.74 -4.26
N ALA A 172 -0.77 -19.35 -4.37
CA ALA A 172 -1.24 -18.42 -5.40
C ALA A 172 -2.50 -17.66 -4.95
N ALA A 173 -2.73 -16.50 -5.55
CA ALA A 173 -3.95 -15.73 -5.34
C ALA A 173 -4.44 -15.10 -6.65
N GLU A 174 -5.75 -15.12 -6.86
CA GLU A 174 -6.44 -14.25 -7.82
C GLU A 174 -7.32 -13.28 -7.05
N PHE A 175 -7.22 -11.99 -7.32
CA PHE A 175 -7.98 -10.98 -6.57
C PHE A 175 -8.19 -9.69 -7.37
N TYR A 176 -9.04 -8.82 -6.82
CA TYR A 176 -9.29 -7.49 -7.35
C TYR A 176 -8.83 -6.43 -6.36
N SER A 177 -8.34 -5.32 -6.88
CA SER A 177 -8.03 -4.15 -6.08
C SER A 177 -8.66 -2.91 -6.69
N HIS A 178 -8.83 -1.88 -5.87
CA HIS A 178 -9.23 -0.56 -6.36
C HIS A 178 -8.36 0.54 -5.81
N ASN A 179 -8.31 1.66 -6.53
CA ASN A 179 -7.73 2.91 -6.05
C ASN A 179 -8.68 4.07 -6.33
N TYR A 180 -8.70 5.01 -5.39
CA TYR A 180 -9.47 6.23 -5.55
C TYR A 180 -8.59 7.33 -6.14
N VAL A 181 -9.04 7.93 -7.24
CA VAL A 181 -8.36 9.04 -7.91
C VAL A 181 -9.21 10.31 -7.82
N LEU A 182 -8.56 11.46 -7.70
CA LEU A 182 -9.21 12.77 -7.83
C LEU A 182 -8.41 13.60 -8.82
N HIS A 183 -9.04 13.95 -9.94
CA HIS A 183 -8.47 14.82 -10.94
C HIS A 183 -9.29 16.11 -11.02
N HIS A 184 -8.70 17.21 -10.51
CA HIS A 184 -9.22 18.59 -10.47
C HIS A 184 -10.55 18.80 -9.74
N ALA A 185 -11.61 18.07 -10.11
CA ALA A 185 -12.93 18.06 -9.46
C ALA A 185 -13.71 16.75 -9.70
N VAL A 186 -13.17 15.80 -10.47
CA VAL A 186 -13.82 14.52 -10.77
C VAL A 186 -13.18 13.44 -9.92
N SER A 187 -14.02 12.66 -9.26
CA SER A 187 -13.62 11.50 -8.47
C SER A 187 -13.79 10.24 -9.29
N GLY A 188 -12.77 9.41 -9.31
CA GLY A 188 -12.72 8.20 -10.11
C GLY A 188 -12.30 7.00 -9.27
N LEU A 189 -12.70 5.81 -9.71
CA LEU A 189 -12.25 4.54 -9.16
C LEU A 189 -11.57 3.73 -10.26
N GLY A 190 -10.28 3.43 -10.10
CA GLY A 190 -9.61 2.41 -10.91
C GLY A 190 -9.83 1.03 -10.27
N ILE A 191 -10.07 0.01 -11.10
CA ILE A 191 -10.22 -1.38 -10.66
C ILE A 191 -9.25 -2.24 -11.46
N TYR A 192 -8.48 -3.05 -10.74
CA TYR A 192 -7.47 -3.93 -11.30
C TYR A 192 -7.70 -5.37 -10.88
N ARG A 193 -7.49 -6.30 -11.80
CA ARG A 193 -7.46 -7.74 -11.52
C ARG A 193 -6.02 -8.20 -11.45
N TRP A 194 -5.72 -9.03 -10.48
CA TRP A 194 -4.40 -9.56 -10.22
C TRP A 194 -4.41 -11.07 -10.24
N THR A 195 -3.35 -11.64 -10.82
CA THR A 195 -2.98 -13.05 -10.62
C THR A 195 -1.60 -13.07 -10.00
N VAL A 196 -1.41 -13.81 -8.91
CA VAL A 196 -0.17 -13.92 -8.16
C VAL A 196 0.20 -15.38 -8.00
N GLU A 197 1.48 -15.69 -8.20
CA GLU A 197 2.11 -16.96 -7.88
C GLU A 197 3.31 -16.71 -6.96
N LEU A 198 3.40 -17.47 -5.87
CA LEU A 198 4.48 -17.40 -4.90
C LEU A 198 5.23 -18.74 -4.89
N PRO A 199 6.14 -18.98 -5.86
CA PRO A 199 6.91 -20.21 -5.91
C PRO A 199 7.80 -20.35 -4.65
N PRO A 200 7.91 -21.54 -4.04
CA PRO A 200 8.66 -21.74 -2.79
C PRO A 200 10.12 -21.28 -2.85
N ASP A 201 10.79 -21.54 -3.97
CA ASP A 201 12.23 -21.29 -4.16
C ASP A 201 12.52 -20.16 -5.17
N GLY A 202 11.51 -19.36 -5.50
CA GLY A 202 11.60 -18.37 -6.58
C GLY A 202 11.06 -17.00 -6.22
N PRO A 203 11.29 -15.99 -7.09
CA PRO A 203 10.63 -14.71 -6.95
C PRO A 203 9.12 -14.87 -7.18
N ALA A 204 8.34 -14.06 -6.47
CA ALA A 204 6.93 -13.90 -6.75
C ALA A 204 6.71 -13.44 -8.19
N ARG A 205 5.68 -13.97 -8.82
CA ARG A 205 5.25 -13.61 -10.17
C ARG A 205 3.84 -13.11 -10.09
N TRP A 206 3.55 -12.08 -10.86
CA TRP A 206 2.21 -11.53 -10.90
C TRP A 206 1.95 -10.80 -12.21
N GLU A 207 0.68 -10.79 -12.57
CA GLU A 207 0.14 -10.06 -13.70
C GLU A 207 -1.00 -9.17 -13.20
N ARG A 208 -1.08 -7.96 -13.76
CA ARG A 208 -2.15 -7.00 -13.48
C ARG A 208 -2.88 -6.64 -14.77
N GLN A 209 -4.19 -6.80 -14.76
CA GLN A 209 -5.08 -6.33 -15.80
C GLN A 209 -5.88 -5.12 -15.30
N VAL A 210 -5.99 -4.08 -16.13
CA VAL A 210 -6.94 -2.98 -15.89
C VAL A 210 -8.34 -3.47 -16.25
N VAL A 211 -9.23 -3.55 -15.26
CA VAL A 211 -10.64 -3.91 -15.46
C VAL A 211 -11.43 -2.65 -15.74
N VAL A 212 -11.22 -1.62 -14.92
CA VAL A 212 -11.76 -0.28 -15.12
C VAL A 212 -10.64 0.72 -14.91
N ALA A 213 -10.36 1.53 -15.93
CA ALA A 213 -9.31 2.54 -15.85
C ALA A 213 -9.72 3.69 -14.92
N GLU A 214 -10.96 4.17 -15.06
CA GLU A 214 -11.53 5.25 -14.25
C GLU A 214 -13.06 5.19 -14.32
N LEU A 215 -13.70 4.70 -13.25
CA LEU A 215 -15.15 4.76 -13.06
C LEU A 215 -15.49 6.06 -12.34
N PRO A 216 -16.30 6.97 -12.92
CA PRO A 216 -16.77 8.13 -12.20
C PRO A 216 -17.57 7.70 -10.96
N VAL A 217 -17.16 8.18 -9.79
CA VAL A 217 -17.82 7.91 -8.51
C VAL A 217 -18.12 9.23 -7.80
N ARG A 218 -19.08 9.20 -6.88
CA ARG A 218 -19.37 10.38 -6.05
C ARG A 218 -18.14 10.73 -5.19
N PRO A 219 -17.78 12.02 -5.05
CA PRO A 219 -16.69 12.41 -4.18
C PRO A 219 -16.95 12.02 -2.73
N TRP A 220 -15.91 11.53 -2.06
CA TRP A 220 -15.92 11.15 -0.65
C TRP A 220 -16.25 12.29 0.32
N LEU A 221 -16.18 13.54 -0.13
CA LEU A 221 -16.42 14.76 0.65
C LEU A 221 -17.84 14.85 1.26
N HIS A 222 -18.74 13.92 0.95
CA HIS A 222 -20.12 13.89 1.43
C HIS A 222 -20.48 12.71 2.34
N GLN A 223 -19.54 11.81 2.67
CA GLN A 223 -19.78 10.74 3.62
C GLN A 223 -19.13 11.12 4.96
N GLY A 224 -19.94 11.35 5.99
CA GLY A 224 -19.49 11.83 7.31
C GLY A 224 -18.45 10.91 7.98
N PRO A 225 -17.85 11.35 9.11
CA PRO A 225 -16.67 10.73 9.74
C PRO A 225 -16.94 9.36 10.43
N GLY A 226 -17.87 8.56 9.94
CA GLY A 226 -18.29 7.28 10.55
C GLY A 226 -17.98 6.02 9.74
N ALA A 227 -17.36 6.10 8.57
CA ALA A 227 -17.07 4.94 7.71
C ALA A 227 -15.62 4.46 7.85
N ASP A 228 -15.21 4.18 9.08
CA ASP A 228 -13.96 3.45 9.36
C ASP A 228 -14.31 2.16 10.11
N PRO A 229 -14.48 1.02 9.43
CA PRO A 229 -14.43 -0.27 10.07
C PRO A 229 -13.00 -0.77 9.90
N THR A 230 -12.17 -0.59 10.92
CA THR A 230 -11.08 -1.55 11.16
C THR A 230 -11.72 -2.93 11.29
N GLY A 231 -11.66 -3.70 10.21
CA GLY A 231 -12.11 -5.09 10.09
C GLY A 231 -11.35 -5.77 8.98
#